data_AF-A0A8R1IHW8-F1
#
_entry.id   AF-A0A8R1IHW8-F1
#
_cell.length_a   1.000
_cell.length_b   1.000
_cell.length_c   1.000
_cell.angle_alpha   90.00
_cell.angle_beta   90.00
_cell.angle_gamma   90.00
#
_symmetry.space_group_name_H-M   'P 1'
#
loop_
_entity.id
_entity.type
_entity.pdbx_description
1 polymer ?
#
loop_
_entity_poly.entity_id
_entity_poly.type
_entity_poly.pdbx_seq_one_letter_code
_entity_poly.pdbx_strand_id
1 'polypeptide(L)'
;MDFKAKLLAEMAKKRKAVADLEVKDGSAKFVKGADLEARRTQEYEAKEKVKLAKKQKLDEEILQESSSRTKLQKPDDEQEIDEKTPLVEIRARLRQRGQPILLFGESETDVRKRLLRLELAQPDLNEGWENELQTAMKDIGKEMDKAVVEGTADSATRHDVALPKDFHQEENWKNIEQTSTLLGVGDDMKRDCDIILSLFRYLLGRWAKDLNDRPLEVKKTPGGPFYEIFSKIAKIRRMLRLA
;
A
#
# COMPACT_ATOMS: atom_id res chain seq x y z
N MET A 1 -55.90 19.25 -9.39
CA MET A 1 -54.84 20.13 -8.85
C MET A 1 -55.43 20.95 -7.72
N ASP A 2 -55.54 20.38 -6.52
CA ASP A 2 -56.17 21.09 -5.40
C ASP A 2 -55.10 21.67 -4.48
N PHE A 3 -54.42 22.72 -4.98
CA PHE A 3 -53.47 23.50 -4.20
C PHE A 3 -54.09 24.00 -2.89
N LYS A 4 -55.38 24.37 -2.93
CA LYS A 4 -56.19 24.74 -1.77
C LYS A 4 -56.28 23.62 -0.73
N ALA A 5 -56.48 22.36 -1.15
CA ALA A 5 -56.53 21.22 -0.24
C ALA A 5 -55.16 20.92 0.37
N LYS A 6 -54.07 21.04 -0.41
CA LYS A 6 -52.69 20.91 0.10
C LYS A 6 -52.35 22.00 1.13
N LEU A 7 -52.74 23.25 0.88
CA LEU A 7 -52.50 24.36 1.79
C LEU A 7 -53.29 24.22 3.10
N LEU A 8 -54.56 23.80 3.02
CA LEU A 8 -55.38 23.52 4.20
C LEU A 8 -54.82 22.36 5.03
N ALA A 9 -54.32 21.32 4.39
CA ALA A 9 -53.66 20.21 5.07
C ALA A 9 -52.34 20.64 5.75
N GLU A 10 -51.54 21.50 5.11
CA GLU A 10 -50.31 22.05 5.69
C GLU A 10 -50.60 22.99 6.87
N MET A 11 -51.62 23.85 6.74
CA MET A 11 -52.10 24.72 7.82
C MET A 11 -52.62 23.92 9.01
N ALA A 12 -53.36 22.83 8.77
CA ALA A 12 -53.83 21.93 9.83
C ALA A 12 -52.67 21.23 10.55
N LYS A 13 -51.64 20.79 9.80
CA LYS A 13 -50.40 20.23 10.39
C LYS A 13 -49.66 21.25 11.25
N LYS A 14 -49.52 22.50 10.77
CA LYS A 14 -48.87 23.58 11.54
C LYS A 14 -49.69 23.97 12.78
N ARG A 15 -51.02 24.01 12.68
CA ARG A 15 -51.90 24.25 13.84
C ARG A 15 -51.83 23.14 14.88
N LYS A 16 -51.78 21.87 14.47
CA LYS A 16 -51.57 20.74 15.37
C LYS A 16 -50.21 20.83 16.07
N ALA A 17 -49.12 21.06 15.32
CA ALA A 17 -47.80 21.22 15.91
C ALA A 17 -47.69 22.35 16.94
N VAL A 18 -48.41 23.46 16.74
CA VAL A 18 -48.46 24.58 17.71
C VAL A 18 -49.37 24.25 18.91
N ALA A 19 -50.42 23.45 18.72
CA ALA A 19 -51.29 22.99 19.79
C ALA A 19 -50.62 21.93 20.68
N ASP A 20 -49.90 20.98 20.08
CA ASP A 20 -49.17 19.90 20.77
C ASP A 20 -47.99 20.45 21.59
N LEU A 21 -47.40 21.58 21.18
CA LEU A 21 -46.36 22.29 21.93
C LEU A 21 -46.90 23.05 23.16
N GLU A 22 -48.20 22.99 23.46
CA GLU A 22 -48.89 23.58 24.62
C GLU A 22 -48.32 24.92 25.10
N VAL A 23 -48.11 25.88 24.19
CA VAL A 23 -47.68 27.26 24.56
C VAL A 23 -48.87 28.10 25.07
N LYS A 24 -49.95 27.46 25.51
CA LYS A 24 -51.15 28.18 25.99
C LYS A 24 -51.07 28.43 27.48
N ASP A 25 -50.27 29.42 27.86
CA ASP A 25 -50.54 30.18 29.09
C ASP A 25 -51.76 31.09 28.83
N GLY A 26 -52.95 30.49 28.97
CA GLY A 26 -54.20 31.09 29.43
C GLY A 26 -54.85 32.33 28.78
N SER A 27 -54.21 33.17 27.96
CA SER A 27 -54.88 34.41 27.48
C SER A 27 -54.34 35.10 26.22
N ALA A 28 -53.20 34.69 25.66
CA ALA A 28 -52.60 35.38 24.52
C ALA A 28 -53.12 34.90 23.16
N LYS A 29 -53.57 35.82 22.30
CA LYS A 29 -54.06 35.55 20.93
C LYS A 29 -52.93 35.29 19.91
N PHE A 30 -51.69 35.57 20.27
CA PHE A 30 -50.52 35.46 19.40
C PHE A 30 -49.43 34.66 20.12
N VAL A 31 -48.74 33.80 19.36
CA VAL A 31 -47.59 33.06 19.86
C VAL A 31 -46.34 33.74 19.33
N LYS A 32 -45.39 34.04 20.22
CA LYS A 32 -44.10 34.60 19.82
C LYS A 32 -43.26 33.48 19.21
N GLY A 33 -42.71 33.71 18.02
CA GLY A 33 -41.91 32.70 17.30
C GLY A 33 -40.72 32.18 18.12
N ALA A 34 -40.11 33.06 18.93
CA ALA A 34 -39.01 32.70 19.82
C ALA A 34 -39.39 31.63 20.87
N ASP A 35 -40.61 31.69 21.40
CA ASP A 35 -41.04 30.76 22.46
C ASP A 35 -41.34 29.36 21.91
N LEU A 36 -41.83 29.30 20.66
CA LEU A 36 -42.00 28.02 19.93
C LEU A 36 -40.66 27.36 19.59
N GLU A 37 -39.68 28.17 19.20
CA GLU A 37 -38.36 27.68 18.82
C GLU A 37 -37.58 27.22 20.06
N ALA A 38 -37.67 27.95 21.17
CA ALA A 38 -37.11 27.54 22.46
C ALA A 38 -37.71 26.23 22.99
N ARG A 39 -39.02 26.00 22.85
CA ARG A 39 -39.60 24.69 23.23
C ARG A 39 -39.14 23.56 22.33
N ARG A 40 -39.00 23.80 21.02
CA ARG A 40 -38.50 22.79 20.07
C ARG A 40 -37.05 22.40 20.38
N THR A 41 -36.19 23.36 20.72
CA THR A 41 -34.80 23.06 21.11
C THR A 41 -34.76 22.28 22.41
N GLN A 42 -35.56 22.66 23.41
CA GLN A 42 -35.66 21.92 24.68
C GLN A 42 -36.13 20.47 24.49
N GLU A 43 -37.16 20.23 23.66
CA GLU A 43 -37.60 18.87 23.34
C GLU A 43 -36.53 18.05 22.61
N TYR A 44 -35.78 18.68 21.71
CA TYR A 44 -34.69 18.04 20.98
C TYR A 44 -33.56 17.64 21.94
N GLU A 45 -33.15 18.56 22.82
CA GLU A 45 -32.16 18.30 23.86
C GLU A 45 -32.62 17.23 24.85
N ALA A 46 -33.90 17.21 25.22
CA ALA A 46 -34.46 16.17 26.09
C ALA A 46 -34.44 14.79 25.40
N LYS A 47 -34.79 14.73 24.09
CA LYS A 47 -34.71 13.49 23.30
C LYS A 47 -33.27 13.00 23.15
N GLU A 48 -32.32 13.90 22.93
CA GLU A 48 -30.88 13.59 22.89
C GLU A 48 -30.39 13.04 24.23
N LYS A 49 -30.74 13.68 25.35
CA LYS A 49 -30.40 13.22 26.71
C LYS A 49 -30.99 11.84 27.03
N VAL A 50 -32.23 11.57 26.62
CA VAL A 50 -32.87 10.25 26.79
C VAL A 50 -32.19 9.18 25.92
N LYS A 51 -31.79 9.51 24.68
CA LYS A 51 -31.00 8.59 23.84
C LYS A 51 -29.63 8.30 24.45
N LEU A 52 -28.96 9.32 24.99
CA LEU A 52 -27.69 9.16 25.69
C LEU A 52 -27.83 8.26 26.92
N ALA A 53 -28.85 8.49 27.75
CA ALA A 53 -29.14 7.68 28.93
C ALA A 53 -29.52 6.23 28.58
N LYS A 54 -30.25 6.02 27.47
CA LYS A 54 -30.53 4.67 26.95
C LYS A 54 -29.26 3.98 26.43
N LYS A 55 -28.38 4.71 25.74
CA LYS A 55 -27.07 4.19 25.32
C LYS A 55 -26.21 3.82 26.53
N GLN A 56 -26.16 4.66 27.56
CA GLN A 56 -25.42 4.38 28.79
C GLN A 56 -25.97 3.14 29.51
N LYS A 57 -27.30 2.97 29.61
CA LYS A 57 -27.90 1.75 30.19
C LYS A 57 -27.61 0.50 29.37
N LEU A 58 -27.66 0.59 28.03
CA LEU A 58 -27.29 -0.51 27.14
C LEU A 58 -25.79 -0.84 27.28
N ASP A 59 -24.92 0.17 27.36
CA ASP A 59 -23.48 -0.02 27.56
C ASP A 59 -23.19 -0.67 28.93
N GLU A 60 -23.98 -0.37 29.97
CA GLU A 60 -23.87 -0.95 31.32
C GLU A 60 -24.35 -2.42 31.37
N GLU A 61 -25.44 -2.73 30.66
CA GLU A 61 -25.96 -4.10 30.48
C GLU A 61 -25.00 -4.96 29.64
N ILE A 62 -24.42 -4.38 28.57
CA ILE A 62 -23.36 -5.00 27.76
C ILE A 62 -22.09 -5.22 28.60
N LEU A 63 -21.75 -4.32 29.54
CA LEU A 63 -20.58 -4.47 30.43
C LEU A 63 -20.71 -5.66 31.40
N GLN A 64 -21.93 -5.92 31.91
CA GLN A 64 -22.19 -7.08 32.77
C GLN A 64 -22.12 -8.40 32.01
N GLU A 65 -22.57 -8.43 30.75
CA GLU A 65 -22.54 -9.63 29.90
C GLU A 65 -21.11 -9.92 29.34
N SER A 66 -20.33 -8.88 29.05
CA SER A 66 -18.97 -8.96 28.49
C SER A 66 -17.86 -9.26 29.51
N SER A 67 -18.17 -9.34 30.81
CA SER A 67 -17.27 -9.90 31.84
C SER A 67 -16.90 -11.38 31.56
N SER A 68 -17.64 -12.06 30.68
CA SER A 68 -17.40 -13.46 30.31
C SER A 68 -16.81 -13.70 28.91
N ARG A 69 -16.58 -12.67 28.10
CA ARG A 69 -15.97 -12.87 26.77
C ARG A 69 -15.32 -11.61 26.17
N THR A 70 -13.98 -11.65 26.18
CA THR A 70 -13.08 -11.03 25.21
C THR A 70 -13.06 -9.49 25.16
N LYS A 71 -12.00 -8.95 25.77
CA LYS A 71 -11.53 -7.56 25.62
C LYS A 71 -11.39 -7.19 24.14
N LEU A 72 -12.27 -6.29 23.67
CA LEU A 72 -12.06 -5.48 22.48
C LEU A 72 -11.95 -4.03 22.95
N GLN A 73 -10.76 -3.47 22.77
CA GLN A 73 -10.36 -2.13 23.21
C GLN A 73 -11.19 -1.06 22.47
N LYS A 74 -11.90 -0.21 23.22
CA LYS A 74 -12.23 1.15 22.80
C LYS A 74 -10.93 1.98 22.92
N PRO A 75 -10.63 2.93 22.02
CA PRO A 75 -9.48 3.80 22.22
C PRO A 75 -9.81 4.78 23.33
N ASP A 76 -9.03 4.73 24.42
CA ASP A 76 -9.03 5.76 25.44
C ASP A 76 -8.50 7.07 24.82
N ASP A 77 -9.28 8.14 24.95
CA ASP A 77 -8.98 9.51 24.50
C ASP A 77 -7.94 10.23 25.40
N GLU A 78 -7.12 9.49 26.14
CA GLU A 78 -6.07 10.01 27.04
C GLU A 78 -4.67 9.59 26.60
N GLN A 79 -4.35 9.71 25.30
CA GLN A 79 -2.96 9.61 24.87
C GLN A 79 -2.21 10.88 25.31
N GLU A 80 -1.22 10.68 26.18
CA GLU A 80 -0.28 11.69 26.68
C GLU A 80 0.30 12.46 25.49
N ILE A 81 -0.18 13.70 25.28
CA ILE A 81 0.35 14.57 24.24
C ILE A 81 1.75 14.93 24.69
N ASP A 82 2.78 14.54 23.93
CA ASP A 82 4.14 14.98 24.20
C ASP A 82 4.26 16.48 23.90
N GLU A 83 3.97 17.31 24.90
CA GLU A 83 4.07 18.77 24.81
C GLU A 83 5.52 19.23 24.64
N LYS A 84 6.51 18.34 24.85
CA LYS A 84 7.94 18.67 24.75
C LYS A 84 8.42 18.81 23.31
N THR A 85 7.74 18.20 22.33
CA THR A 85 8.18 18.29 20.94
C THR A 85 7.94 19.71 20.40
N PRO A 86 8.97 20.39 19.89
CA PRO A 86 8.82 21.75 19.37
C PRO A 86 7.96 21.74 18.10
N LEU A 87 7.16 22.81 17.92
CA LEU A 87 6.28 22.96 16.76
C LEU A 87 7.01 22.88 15.42
N VAL A 88 8.28 23.29 15.37
CA VAL A 88 9.08 23.23 14.14
C VAL A 88 9.23 21.79 13.65
N GLU A 89 9.49 20.85 14.56
CA GLU A 89 9.62 19.43 14.25
C GLU A 89 8.29 18.82 13.82
N ILE A 90 7.20 19.16 14.53
CA ILE A 90 5.84 18.71 14.17
C ILE A 90 5.49 19.13 12.74
N ARG A 91 5.79 20.38 12.38
CA ARG A 91 5.56 20.91 11.02
C ARG A 91 6.45 20.22 9.99
N ALA A 92 7.69 19.87 10.33
CA ALA A 92 8.60 19.14 9.45
C ALA A 92 8.10 17.72 9.18
N ARG A 93 7.68 16.98 10.22
CA ARG A 93 7.12 15.64 10.10
C ARG A 93 5.81 15.61 9.30
N LEU A 94 4.93 16.59 9.49
CA LEU A 94 3.73 16.75 8.67
C LEU A 94 4.06 16.99 7.19
N ARG A 95 5.06 17.82 6.88
CA ARG A 95 5.52 18.04 5.49
C ARG A 95 6.12 16.80 4.86
N GLN A 96 6.94 16.05 5.59
CA GLN A 96 7.51 14.78 5.11
C GLN A 96 6.42 13.77 4.72
N ARG A 97 5.31 13.77 5.46
CA ARG A 97 4.11 12.96 5.19
C ARG A 97 3.17 13.56 4.14
N GLY A 98 3.49 14.72 3.57
CA GLY A 98 2.63 15.42 2.60
C GLY A 98 1.31 15.95 3.17
N GLN A 99 1.23 16.15 4.48
CA GLN A 99 0.02 16.59 5.18
C GLN A 99 0.00 18.11 5.40
N PRO A 100 -1.17 18.77 5.43
CA PRO A 100 -1.27 20.19 5.73
C PRO A 100 -0.71 20.50 7.13
N ILE A 101 0.01 21.61 7.21
CA ILE A 101 0.71 22.05 8.43
C ILE A 101 -0.29 22.48 9.52
N LEU A 102 -1.37 23.14 9.14
CA LEU A 102 -2.44 23.63 10.01
C LEU A 102 -3.76 23.58 9.22
N LEU A 103 -4.81 22.98 9.78
CA LEU A 103 -6.16 23.09 9.21
C LEU A 103 -6.91 24.26 9.86
N PHE A 104 -7.97 24.71 9.20
CA PHE A 104 -8.80 25.81 9.70
C PHE A 104 -9.47 25.43 11.03
N GLY A 105 -9.26 26.26 12.05
CA GLY A 105 -9.84 26.05 13.39
C GLY A 105 -9.10 25.03 14.26
N GLU A 106 -7.96 24.48 13.81
CA GLU A 106 -7.10 23.64 14.66
C GLU A 106 -6.29 24.49 15.65
N SER A 107 -6.23 24.05 16.91
CA SER A 107 -5.28 24.57 17.89
C SER A 107 -3.94 23.80 17.82
N GLU A 108 -2.88 24.32 18.45
CA GLU A 108 -1.56 23.67 18.42
C GLU A 108 -1.55 22.28 19.06
N THR A 109 -2.44 22.02 20.03
CA THR A 109 -2.60 20.70 20.64
C THR A 109 -3.31 19.74 19.68
N ASP A 110 -4.24 20.23 18.88
CA ASP A 110 -4.93 19.42 17.85
C ASP A 110 -3.98 18.99 16.74
N VAL A 111 -3.07 19.88 16.32
CA VAL A 111 -2.01 19.54 15.34
C VAL A 111 -1.11 18.41 15.86
N ARG A 112 -0.73 18.46 17.15
CA ARG A 112 0.06 17.40 17.80
C ARG A 112 -0.68 16.07 17.82
N LYS A 113 -1.95 16.07 18.26
CA LYS A 113 -2.81 14.86 18.26
C LYS A 113 -2.98 14.29 16.85
N ARG A 114 -3.14 15.15 15.85
CA ARG A 114 -3.27 14.73 14.45
C ARG A 114 -1.98 14.08 13.95
N LEU A 115 -0.82 14.68 14.23
CA LEU A 115 0.46 14.10 13.88
C LEU A 115 0.64 12.73 14.56
N LEU A 116 0.34 12.60 15.86
CA LEU A 116 0.45 11.33 16.58
C LEU A 116 -0.46 10.25 15.96
N ARG A 117 -1.69 10.61 15.59
CA ARG A 117 -2.61 9.69 14.91
C ARG A 117 -2.07 9.25 13.55
N LEU A 118 -1.42 10.14 12.81
CA LEU A 118 -0.80 9.83 11.52
C LEU A 118 0.43 8.95 11.69
N GLU A 119 1.27 9.21 12.69
CA GLU A 119 2.44 8.39 13.04
C GLU A 119 2.03 6.97 13.43
N LEU A 120 0.94 6.81 14.19
CA LEU A 120 0.41 5.50 14.58
C LEU A 120 -0.20 4.74 13.40
N ALA A 121 -0.91 5.44 12.51
CA ALA A 121 -1.57 4.82 11.37
C ALA A 121 -0.60 4.45 10.23
N GLN A 122 0.45 5.27 10.04
CA GLN A 122 1.45 5.11 8.99
C GLN A 122 2.84 5.33 9.62
N PRO A 123 3.52 4.26 10.06
CA PRO A 123 4.91 4.36 10.43
C PRO A 123 5.74 4.83 9.22
N ASP A 124 6.75 5.65 9.44
CA ASP A 124 7.54 6.27 8.38
C ASP A 124 8.17 5.21 7.46
N LEU A 125 7.68 5.11 6.21
CA LEU A 125 8.29 4.26 5.18
C LEU A 125 9.66 4.80 4.71
N ASN A 126 9.96 6.07 4.97
CA ASN A 126 11.10 6.77 4.37
C ASN A 126 12.43 6.58 5.12
N GLU A 127 12.45 6.07 6.37
CA GLU A 127 13.71 5.76 7.07
C GLU A 127 14.43 4.51 6.48
N GLY A 128 13.75 3.72 5.63
CA GLY A 128 14.36 2.55 4.97
C GLY A 128 15.12 2.88 3.68
N TRP A 129 14.70 3.90 2.93
CA TRP A 129 15.18 4.12 1.56
C TRP A 129 16.59 4.72 1.49
N GLU A 130 16.91 5.65 2.39
CA GLU A 130 18.28 6.18 2.48
C GLU A 130 19.26 5.12 3.00
N ASN A 131 18.80 4.25 3.91
CA ASN A 131 19.60 3.15 4.43
C ASN A 131 19.89 2.09 3.37
N GLU A 132 18.92 1.72 2.53
CA GLU A 132 19.13 0.74 1.47
C GLU A 132 20.08 1.25 0.37
N LEU A 133 19.94 2.50 -0.07
CA LEU A 133 20.86 3.09 -1.05
C LEU A 133 22.28 3.22 -0.47
N GLN A 134 22.39 3.70 0.77
CA GLN A 134 23.69 3.84 1.44
C GLN A 134 24.33 2.48 1.73
N THR A 135 23.53 1.45 2.03
CA THR A 135 24.00 0.07 2.20
C THR A 135 24.46 -0.50 0.87
N ALA A 136 23.70 -0.31 -0.22
CA ALA A 136 24.10 -0.71 -1.55
C ALA A 136 25.41 -0.02 -2.00
N MET A 137 25.59 1.28 -1.74
CA MET A 137 26.85 1.98 -2.02
C MET A 137 28.01 1.45 -1.18
N LYS A 138 27.79 1.16 0.10
CA LYS A 138 28.80 0.56 0.97
C LYS A 138 29.19 -0.84 0.51
N ASP A 139 28.25 -1.63 0.02
CA ASP A 139 28.52 -2.99 -0.46
C ASP A 139 29.27 -2.98 -1.80
N ILE A 140 28.91 -2.07 -2.72
CA ILE A 140 29.69 -1.83 -3.95
C ILE A 140 31.12 -1.38 -3.61
N GLY A 141 31.30 -0.49 -2.63
CA GLY A 141 32.62 -0.06 -2.16
C GLY A 141 33.45 -1.20 -1.60
N LYS A 142 32.87 -2.02 -0.71
CA LYS A 142 33.53 -3.22 -0.15
C LYS A 142 33.90 -4.23 -1.24
N GLU A 143 33.06 -4.39 -2.26
CA GLU A 143 33.34 -5.28 -3.40
C GLU A 143 34.51 -4.76 -4.24
N MET A 144 34.56 -3.44 -4.49
CA MET A 144 35.71 -2.80 -5.13
C MET A 144 37.00 -2.95 -4.31
N ASP A 145 36.95 -2.70 -3.01
CA ASP A 145 38.11 -2.81 -2.12
C ASP A 145 38.63 -4.24 -2.07
N LYS A 146 37.74 -5.23 -1.98
CA LYS A 146 38.11 -6.66 -2.08
C LYS A 146 38.77 -6.98 -3.42
N ALA A 147 38.22 -6.49 -4.53
CA ALA A 147 38.79 -6.72 -5.86
C ALA A 147 40.19 -6.08 -6.04
N VAL A 148 40.45 -4.94 -5.39
CA VAL A 148 41.76 -4.29 -5.37
C VAL A 148 42.75 -5.07 -4.50
N VAL A 149 42.33 -5.53 -3.31
CA VAL A 149 43.15 -6.33 -2.39
C VAL A 149 43.52 -7.69 -2.98
N GLU A 150 42.58 -8.33 -3.69
CA GLU A 150 42.80 -9.62 -4.34
C GLU A 150 43.53 -9.52 -5.70
N GLY A 151 43.85 -8.30 -6.17
CA GLY A 151 44.52 -8.07 -7.45
C GLY A 151 43.67 -8.47 -8.67
N THR A 152 42.37 -8.67 -8.49
CA THR A 152 41.42 -9.07 -9.54
C THR A 152 40.73 -7.88 -10.21
N ALA A 153 41.09 -6.65 -9.83
CA ALA A 153 40.56 -5.42 -10.41
C ALA A 153 40.62 -5.39 -11.95
N ASP A 154 41.63 -6.00 -12.57
CA ASP A 154 41.76 -6.12 -14.03
C ASP A 154 41.60 -7.56 -14.56
N SER A 155 41.06 -8.48 -13.76
CA SER A 155 40.84 -9.84 -14.25
C SER A 155 39.80 -9.80 -15.39
N ALA A 156 40.15 -10.38 -16.54
CA ALA A 156 39.26 -10.45 -17.69
C ALA A 156 37.96 -11.21 -17.39
N THR A 157 37.94 -11.96 -16.28
CA THR A 157 36.88 -12.88 -15.87
C THR A 157 35.87 -12.27 -14.89
N ARG A 158 36.12 -11.08 -14.33
CA ARG A 158 35.19 -10.42 -13.39
C ARG A 158 33.84 -10.04 -14.01
N HIS A 159 33.81 -9.82 -15.32
CA HIS A 159 32.59 -9.51 -16.09
C HIS A 159 32.04 -10.74 -16.83
N ASP A 160 32.58 -11.93 -16.56
CA ASP A 160 32.10 -13.16 -17.16
C ASP A 160 30.88 -13.69 -16.43
N VAL A 161 29.94 -14.24 -17.20
CA VAL A 161 28.81 -14.98 -16.68
C VAL A 161 29.34 -16.27 -16.05
N ALA A 162 29.05 -16.49 -14.77
CA ALA A 162 29.37 -17.73 -14.09
C ALA A 162 28.49 -18.86 -14.62
N LEU A 163 29.09 -19.84 -15.33
CA LEU A 163 28.40 -21.08 -15.68
C LEU A 163 28.53 -22.09 -14.52
N PRO A 164 27.44 -22.75 -14.11
CA PRO A 164 27.50 -23.89 -13.20
C PRO A 164 28.45 -24.98 -13.74
N LYS A 165 29.22 -25.63 -12.87
CA LYS A 165 30.23 -26.64 -13.27
C LYS A 165 29.61 -27.82 -14.03
N ASP A 166 28.32 -28.07 -13.84
CA ASP A 166 27.56 -29.15 -14.48
C ASP A 166 27.25 -28.89 -15.97
N PHE A 167 27.65 -27.73 -16.51
CA PHE A 167 27.48 -27.39 -17.92
C PHE A 167 28.51 -28.08 -18.83
N HIS A 168 28.51 -29.41 -18.86
CA HIS A 168 29.30 -30.19 -19.82
C HIS A 168 28.69 -30.04 -21.23
N GLN A 169 29.26 -29.15 -22.04
CA GLN A 169 28.73 -28.78 -23.36
C GLN A 169 29.17 -29.69 -24.50
N GLU A 170 30.19 -30.52 -24.33
CA GLU A 170 30.79 -31.28 -25.43
C GLU A 170 30.11 -32.64 -25.68
N GLU A 171 29.38 -33.19 -24.70
CA GLU A 171 28.68 -34.48 -24.84
C GLU A 171 27.17 -34.39 -25.10
N ASN A 172 26.57 -33.18 -25.11
CA ASN A 172 25.11 -33.06 -24.96
C ASN A 172 24.32 -32.79 -26.26
N TRP A 173 24.89 -32.20 -27.31
CA TRP A 173 24.11 -31.87 -28.53
C TRP A 173 23.55 -33.11 -29.23
N LYS A 174 24.39 -34.14 -29.44
CA LYS A 174 23.98 -35.38 -30.12
C LYS A 174 22.90 -36.13 -29.33
N ASN A 175 22.99 -36.09 -28.00
CA ASN A 175 22.00 -36.69 -27.12
C ASN A 175 20.67 -35.91 -27.15
N ILE A 176 20.73 -34.57 -27.17
CA ILE A 176 19.55 -33.72 -27.33
C ILE A 176 18.88 -33.95 -28.69
N GLU A 177 19.64 -34.15 -29.78
CA GLU A 177 19.10 -34.44 -31.11
C GLU A 177 18.36 -35.78 -31.15
N GLN A 178 18.95 -36.82 -30.54
CA GLN A 178 18.33 -38.13 -30.42
C GLN A 178 17.07 -38.09 -29.56
N THR A 179 17.12 -37.43 -28.40
CA THR A 179 15.98 -37.31 -27.48
C THR A 179 14.89 -36.40 -28.02
N SER A 180 15.23 -35.38 -28.82
CA SER A 180 14.26 -34.51 -29.48
C SER A 180 13.36 -35.23 -30.49
N THR A 181 13.80 -36.36 -31.07
CA THR A 181 12.93 -37.17 -31.95
C THR A 181 11.81 -37.89 -31.19
N LEU A 182 11.97 -38.06 -29.88
CA LEU A 182 10.96 -38.64 -28.99
C LEU A 182 10.01 -37.58 -28.41
N LEU A 183 10.26 -36.30 -28.70
CA LEU A 183 9.45 -35.19 -28.20
C LEU A 183 8.03 -35.25 -28.79
N GLY A 184 7.02 -35.35 -27.94
CA GLY A 184 5.62 -35.48 -28.36
C GLY A 184 5.27 -36.87 -28.91
N VAL A 185 6.18 -37.85 -28.80
CA VAL A 185 5.92 -39.26 -29.13
C VAL A 185 5.58 -40.01 -27.85
N GLY A 186 4.28 -40.05 -27.55
CA GLY A 186 3.71 -40.66 -26.34
C GLY A 186 3.20 -39.61 -25.35
N ASP A 187 2.19 -39.99 -24.54
CA ASP A 187 1.52 -39.08 -23.59
C ASP A 187 2.30 -38.92 -22.27
N ASP A 188 3.62 -38.70 -22.36
CA ASP A 188 4.52 -38.58 -21.21
C ASP A 188 5.10 -37.17 -21.10
N MET A 189 4.25 -36.25 -20.65
CA MET A 189 4.57 -34.82 -20.45
C MET A 189 5.87 -34.56 -19.68
N LYS A 190 6.24 -35.42 -18.71
CA LYS A 190 7.47 -35.25 -17.93
C LYS A 190 8.72 -35.43 -18.78
N ARG A 191 8.72 -36.43 -19.66
CA ARG A 191 9.86 -36.71 -20.56
C ARG A 191 10.05 -35.55 -21.52
N ASP A 192 8.96 -35.04 -22.09
CA ASP A 192 9.00 -33.87 -22.98
C ASP A 192 9.54 -32.62 -22.27
N CYS A 193 9.08 -32.35 -21.04
CA CYS A 193 9.59 -31.25 -20.22
C CYS A 193 11.11 -31.37 -19.94
N ASP A 194 11.60 -32.57 -19.63
CA ASP A 194 13.03 -32.80 -19.37
C ASP A 194 13.88 -32.62 -20.65
N ILE A 195 13.37 -33.07 -21.81
CA ILE A 195 14.01 -32.87 -23.11
C ILE A 195 14.08 -31.37 -23.43
N ILE A 196 12.99 -30.63 -23.27
CA ILE A 196 12.94 -29.18 -23.49
C ILE A 196 13.89 -28.45 -22.54
N LEU A 197 13.94 -28.84 -21.27
CA LEU A 197 14.84 -28.27 -20.27
C LEU A 197 16.31 -28.54 -20.61
N SER A 198 16.63 -29.74 -21.12
CA SER A 198 17.99 -30.09 -21.58
C SER A 198 18.42 -29.22 -22.77
N LEU A 199 17.51 -28.94 -23.71
CA LEU A 199 17.73 -28.05 -24.85
C LEU A 199 17.97 -26.60 -24.40
N PHE A 200 17.12 -26.07 -23.51
CA PHE A 200 17.29 -24.70 -23.00
C PHE A 200 18.56 -24.53 -22.20
N ARG A 201 18.94 -25.53 -21.39
CA ARG A 201 20.26 -25.54 -20.74
C ARG A 201 21.33 -25.44 -21.81
N TYR A 202 21.39 -26.34 -22.78
CA TYR A 202 22.40 -26.28 -23.83
C TYR A 202 22.50 -24.91 -24.53
N LEU A 203 21.37 -24.32 -24.91
CA LEU A 203 21.33 -22.98 -25.53
C LEU A 203 21.86 -21.88 -24.63
N LEU A 204 21.44 -21.86 -23.36
CA LEU A 204 21.90 -20.87 -22.37
C LEU A 204 23.40 -20.99 -22.12
N GLY A 205 23.93 -22.20 -22.04
CA GLY A 205 25.36 -22.41 -21.88
C GLY A 205 26.17 -21.93 -23.07
N ARG A 206 25.67 -22.20 -24.29
CA ARG A 206 26.31 -21.71 -25.52
C ARG A 206 26.28 -20.19 -25.58
N TRP A 207 25.19 -19.56 -25.17
CA TRP A 207 25.11 -18.10 -25.12
C TRP A 207 26.01 -17.52 -24.04
N ALA A 208 26.12 -18.15 -22.88
CA ALA A 208 27.00 -17.69 -21.82
C ALA A 208 28.48 -17.73 -22.24
N LYS A 209 28.92 -18.78 -22.95
CA LYS A 209 30.25 -18.82 -23.56
C LYS A 209 30.45 -17.70 -24.58
N ASP A 210 29.51 -17.55 -25.51
CA ASP A 210 29.56 -16.48 -26.51
C ASP A 210 29.50 -15.08 -25.87
N LEU A 211 28.92 -14.94 -24.68
CA LEU A 211 28.92 -13.72 -23.88
C LEU A 211 30.28 -13.46 -23.23
N ASN A 212 30.97 -14.53 -22.81
CA ASN A 212 32.27 -14.53 -22.16
C ASN A 212 33.44 -14.43 -23.15
N ASP A 213 33.29 -14.81 -24.41
CA ASP A 213 34.35 -14.67 -25.43
C ASP A 213 34.52 -13.20 -25.93
N ARG A 214 33.67 -12.29 -25.45
CA ARG A 214 33.63 -10.89 -25.90
C ARG A 214 34.78 -10.04 -25.35
N PRO A 215 35.21 -8.99 -26.09
CA PRO A 215 36.19 -8.05 -25.58
C PRO A 215 35.67 -7.28 -24.36
N LEU A 216 36.57 -6.98 -23.41
CA LEU A 216 36.25 -6.38 -22.11
C LEU A 216 35.53 -5.02 -22.23
N GLU A 217 35.84 -4.23 -23.24
CA GLU A 217 35.20 -2.93 -23.50
C GLU A 217 33.68 -3.05 -23.68
N VAL A 218 33.23 -4.11 -24.34
CA VAL A 218 31.80 -4.36 -24.57
C VAL A 218 31.15 -4.95 -23.32
N LYS A 219 31.90 -5.73 -22.52
CA LYS A 219 31.41 -6.31 -21.25
C LYS A 219 31.24 -5.27 -20.15
N LYS A 220 32.11 -4.26 -20.08
CA LYS A 220 32.08 -3.17 -19.09
C LYS A 220 30.90 -2.22 -19.29
N THR A 221 30.32 -2.18 -20.49
CA THR A 221 29.20 -1.28 -20.79
C THR A 221 27.91 -1.84 -20.18
N PRO A 222 27.13 -1.05 -19.42
CA PRO A 222 25.92 -1.53 -18.73
C PRO A 222 24.83 -2.06 -19.69
N GLY A 223 24.86 -1.68 -20.97
CA GLY A 223 23.95 -2.19 -22.01
C GLY A 223 24.48 -3.40 -22.81
N GLY A 224 25.75 -3.77 -22.65
CA GLY A 224 26.41 -4.81 -23.46
C GLY A 224 25.80 -6.22 -23.33
N PRO A 225 25.40 -6.70 -22.13
CA PRO A 225 24.75 -8.00 -21.99
C PRO A 225 23.34 -7.98 -22.60
N PHE A 226 22.57 -6.93 -22.33
CA PHE A 226 21.18 -6.81 -22.75
C PHE A 226 21.05 -6.73 -24.27
N TYR A 227 21.80 -5.83 -24.93
CA TYR A 227 21.70 -5.63 -26.38
C TYR A 227 21.93 -6.93 -27.16
N GLU A 228 22.89 -7.75 -26.72
CA GLU A 228 23.22 -9.00 -27.40
C GLU A 228 22.20 -10.11 -27.15
N ILE A 229 21.64 -10.21 -25.95
CA ILE A 229 20.55 -11.13 -25.67
C ILE A 229 19.35 -10.78 -26.56
N PHE A 230 18.99 -9.49 -26.66
CA PHE A 230 17.92 -9.03 -27.55
C PHE A 230 18.24 -9.27 -29.03
N SER A 231 19.48 -9.08 -29.46
CA SER A 231 19.95 -9.38 -30.82
C SER A 231 19.81 -10.87 -31.16
N LYS A 232 20.21 -11.76 -30.24
CA LYS A 232 20.05 -13.22 -30.38
C LYS A 232 18.59 -13.64 -30.45
N ILE A 233 17.75 -13.12 -29.56
CA ILE A 233 16.30 -13.36 -29.55
C ILE A 233 15.68 -12.83 -30.85
N ALA A 234 16.09 -11.66 -31.33
CA ALA A 234 15.61 -11.09 -32.59
C ALA A 234 16.00 -11.96 -33.80
N LYS A 235 17.23 -12.51 -33.83
CA LYS A 235 17.67 -13.47 -34.86
C LYS A 235 16.83 -14.73 -34.85
N ILE A 236 16.54 -15.30 -33.67
CA ILE A 236 15.68 -16.49 -33.53
C ILE A 236 14.26 -16.19 -33.99
N ARG A 237 13.69 -15.05 -33.57
CA ARG A 237 12.35 -14.60 -34.01
C ARG A 237 12.28 -14.33 -35.51
N ARG A 238 13.41 -13.99 -36.15
CA ARG A 238 13.50 -13.82 -37.60
C ARG A 238 13.57 -15.17 -38.31
N MET A 239 14.36 -16.12 -37.79
CA MET A 239 14.43 -17.48 -38.33
C MET A 239 13.08 -18.22 -38.21
N LEU A 240 12.40 -18.11 -37.07
CA LEU A 240 11.07 -18.71 -36.85
C LEU A 240 9.95 -18.06 -37.66
N ARG A 241 10.14 -16.86 -38.21
CA ARG A 241 9.17 -16.21 -39.12
C ARG A 241 9.40 -16.54 -40.59
N LEU A 242 10.53 -17.18 -40.90
CA LEU A 242 10.92 -17.56 -42.26
C LEU A 242 10.79 -19.07 -42.52
N ALA A 243 10.45 -19.86 -41.49
CA ALA A 243 10.08 -21.28 -41.58
C ALA A 243 8.56 -21.42 -41.50
#